data_AF-A0A7V3U3P9-F1
#
_entry.id   AF-A0A7V3U3P9-F1
#
_cell.length_a   1.000
_cell.length_b   1.000
_cell.length_c   1.000
_cell.angle_alpha   90.00
_cell.angle_beta   90.00
_cell.angle_gamma   90.00
#
_symmetry.space_group_name_H-M   'P 1'
#
loop_
_entity.id
_entity.type
_entity.pdbx_description
1 polymer ?
#
loop_
_entity_poly.entity_id
_entity_poly.type
_entity_poly.pdbx_seq_one_letter_code
_entity_poly.pdbx_strand_id
1 'polypeptide(L)'
;MVRLPFITALTVFLAACLPTKSQQPARPAKLLFSSGFEGVTLGPLEDGYQTISGTDTVTGYRWPITVIGATNSGLHMINHDNQQALRNEIQTVTGHDGHPTRALYSVENYAHHGDTQSPYEILDITDGRRDLYIRYWIKLDRSSLTQPNKWRTFFEWKSKGYADGSGFRLISFIYT
;
A
#
# COMPACT_ATOMS: atom_id res chain seq x y z
N MET A 1 -77.27 -26.55 -17.21
CA MET A 1 -76.44 -26.48 -18.43
C MET A 1 -76.03 -25.03 -18.65
N VAL A 2 -74.90 -24.59 -18.07
CA VAL A 2 -74.16 -23.36 -18.45
C VAL A 2 -72.68 -23.65 -18.12
N ARG A 3 -71.81 -23.56 -19.14
CA ARG A 3 -70.36 -23.83 -19.04
C ARG A 3 -69.63 -22.53 -18.63
N LEU A 4 -68.76 -22.61 -17.64
CA LEU A 4 -67.79 -21.56 -17.32
C LEU A 4 -66.52 -21.78 -18.17
N PRO A 5 -65.98 -20.78 -18.88
CA PRO A 5 -64.70 -20.94 -19.57
C PRO A 5 -63.53 -20.64 -18.62
N PHE A 6 -62.56 -21.54 -18.59
CA PHE A 6 -61.22 -21.30 -18.06
C PHE A 6 -60.51 -20.29 -18.98
N ILE A 7 -60.08 -19.15 -18.43
CA ILE A 7 -59.16 -18.23 -19.09
C ILE A 7 -57.77 -18.50 -18.53
N THR A 8 -56.93 -19.17 -19.32
CA THR A 8 -55.50 -19.33 -19.07
C THR A 8 -54.81 -18.01 -19.44
N ALA A 9 -54.26 -17.30 -18.46
CA ALA A 9 -53.42 -16.13 -18.71
C ALA A 9 -52.03 -16.59 -19.17
N LEU A 10 -51.70 -16.36 -20.44
CA LEU A 10 -50.36 -16.57 -20.99
C LEU A 10 -49.53 -15.30 -20.74
N THR A 11 -48.71 -15.31 -19.70
CA THR A 11 -47.76 -14.21 -19.41
C THR A 11 -46.55 -14.34 -20.32
N VAL A 12 -46.48 -13.51 -21.36
CA VAL A 12 -45.27 -13.38 -22.20
C VAL A 12 -44.28 -12.49 -21.46
N PHE A 13 -43.20 -13.09 -20.92
CA PHE A 13 -42.04 -12.34 -20.46
C PHE A 13 -41.23 -11.86 -21.68
N LEU A 14 -41.44 -10.61 -22.11
CA LEU A 14 -40.44 -9.92 -22.93
C LEU A 14 -39.24 -9.61 -22.04
N ALA A 15 -38.22 -10.46 -22.09
CA ALA A 15 -36.89 -10.11 -21.64
C ALA A 15 -36.35 -9.02 -22.57
N ALA A 16 -36.48 -7.76 -22.17
CA ALA A 16 -35.80 -6.66 -22.83
C ALA A 16 -34.28 -6.87 -22.66
N CYS A 17 -33.61 -7.33 -23.71
CA CYS A 17 -32.16 -7.26 -23.81
C CYS A 17 -31.77 -5.78 -23.73
N LEU A 18 -31.38 -5.33 -22.54
CA LEU A 18 -30.72 -4.05 -22.37
C LEU A 18 -29.41 -4.10 -23.15
N PRO A 19 -29.08 -3.06 -23.94
CA PRO A 19 -27.81 -3.01 -24.64
C PRO A 19 -26.67 -3.05 -23.61
N THR A 20 -25.81 -4.05 -23.72
CA THR A 20 -24.58 -4.17 -22.95
C THR A 20 -23.78 -2.89 -23.16
N LYS A 21 -23.58 -2.08 -22.11
CA LYS A 21 -22.69 -0.91 -22.18
C LYS A 21 -21.37 -1.38 -22.76
N SER A 22 -20.95 -0.84 -23.90
CA SER A 22 -19.65 -1.16 -24.48
C SER A 22 -18.59 -0.87 -23.44
N GLN A 23 -17.94 -1.90 -22.92
CA GLN A 23 -16.87 -1.76 -21.96
C GLN A 23 -15.73 -1.02 -22.66
N GLN A 24 -15.53 0.25 -22.30
CA GLN A 24 -14.42 1.05 -22.81
C GLN A 24 -13.14 0.23 -22.61
N PRO A 25 -12.29 0.06 -23.65
CA PRO A 25 -11.07 -0.72 -23.52
C PRO A 25 -10.26 -0.17 -22.35
N ALA A 26 -9.98 -1.04 -21.38
CA ALA A 26 -9.22 -0.67 -20.20
C ALA A 26 -7.86 -0.12 -20.65
N ARG A 27 -7.57 1.13 -20.29
CA ARG A 27 -6.23 1.66 -20.50
C ARG A 27 -5.27 0.82 -19.67
N PRO A 28 -4.17 0.31 -20.24
CA PRO A 28 -3.21 -0.46 -19.46
C PRO A 28 -2.65 0.41 -18.34
N ALA A 29 -2.55 -0.14 -17.14
CA ALA A 29 -1.95 0.54 -16.00
C ALA A 29 -0.48 0.88 -16.33
N LYS A 30 -0.07 2.12 -16.07
CA LYS A 30 1.33 2.53 -16.19
C LYS A 30 2.05 2.22 -14.88
N LEU A 31 3.10 1.40 -14.93
CA LEU A 31 3.99 1.21 -13.79
C LEU A 31 4.73 2.53 -13.51
N LEU A 32 4.58 3.05 -12.29
CA LEU A 32 5.19 4.32 -11.89
C LEU A 32 6.51 4.11 -11.13
N PHE A 33 6.60 3.03 -10.36
CA PHE A 33 7.76 2.69 -9.55
C PHE A 33 7.72 1.20 -9.20
N SER A 34 8.89 0.58 -9.08
CA SER A 34 9.09 -0.76 -8.54
C SER A 34 10.50 -0.85 -7.97
N SER A 35 10.70 -1.55 -6.86
CA SER A 35 12.04 -1.83 -6.35
C SER A 35 12.03 -3.09 -5.49
N GLY A 36 13.10 -3.89 -5.62
CA GLY A 36 13.49 -4.96 -4.71
C GLY A 36 14.71 -4.57 -3.86
N PHE A 37 15.04 -3.28 -3.77
CA PHE A 37 16.19 -2.75 -3.03
C PHE A 37 17.56 -3.25 -3.52
N GLU A 38 17.67 -3.68 -4.77
CA GLU A 38 18.93 -4.20 -5.31
C GLU A 38 19.89 -3.06 -5.65
N GLY A 39 21.06 -3.00 -5.02
CA GLY A 39 22.03 -1.92 -5.24
C GLY A 39 21.64 -0.55 -4.68
N VAL A 40 20.59 -0.49 -3.85
CA VAL A 40 20.17 0.74 -3.15
C VAL A 40 20.76 0.76 -1.73
N THR A 41 20.89 1.96 -1.18
CA THR A 41 21.47 2.19 0.15
C THR A 41 20.50 2.93 1.06
N LEU A 42 20.64 2.70 2.36
CA LEU A 42 19.96 3.43 3.41
C LEU A 42 20.94 4.44 4.01
N GLY A 43 20.55 5.70 4.03
CA GLY A 43 21.31 6.79 4.61
C GLY A 43 21.24 6.82 6.14
N PRO A 44 22.04 7.72 6.76
CA PRO A 44 21.95 7.97 8.20
C PRO A 44 20.55 8.52 8.57
N LEU A 45 20.24 8.46 9.86
CA LEU A 45 19.09 9.14 10.43
C LEU A 45 19.44 10.63 10.59
N GLU A 46 18.68 11.49 9.93
CA GLU A 46 18.80 12.95 9.97
C GLU A 46 17.41 13.55 10.14
N ASP A 47 17.24 14.43 11.14
CA ASP A 47 15.97 15.12 11.44
C ASP A 47 14.74 14.19 11.51
N GLY A 48 14.92 12.98 12.04
CA GLY A 48 13.87 11.98 12.16
C GLY A 48 13.59 11.17 10.89
N TYR A 49 14.35 11.38 9.81
CA TYR A 49 14.21 10.65 8.55
C TYR A 49 15.46 9.85 8.18
N GLN A 50 15.26 8.69 7.55
CA GLN A 50 16.31 8.00 6.79
C GLN A 50 15.98 8.04 5.29
N THR A 51 16.96 8.44 4.49
CA THR A 51 16.80 8.47 3.03
C THR A 51 17.20 7.13 2.42
N ILE A 52 16.37 6.59 1.53
CA ILE A 52 16.79 5.50 0.64
C ILE A 52 17.29 6.13 -0.65
N SER A 53 18.46 5.71 -1.13
CA SER A 53 19.11 6.32 -2.29
C SER A 53 19.68 5.26 -3.23
N GLY A 54 19.86 5.64 -4.50
CA GLY A 54 20.42 4.78 -5.53
C GLY A 54 19.37 4.30 -6.52
N THR A 55 19.86 3.58 -7.53
CA THR A 55 19.03 2.97 -8.56
C THR A 55 18.94 1.48 -8.29
N ASP A 56 17.73 0.95 -8.25
CA ASP A 56 17.49 -0.47 -8.16
C ASP A 56 18.04 -1.16 -9.43
N THR A 57 19.07 -1.98 -9.28
CA THR A 57 19.83 -2.51 -10.42
C THR A 57 19.06 -3.54 -11.24
N VAL A 58 17.97 -4.10 -10.70
CA VAL A 58 17.12 -5.08 -11.38
C VAL A 58 15.97 -4.41 -12.12
N THR A 59 15.33 -3.43 -11.50
CA THR A 59 14.13 -2.78 -12.05
C THR A 59 14.41 -1.47 -12.78
N GLY A 60 15.58 -0.86 -12.55
CA GLY A 60 16.00 0.41 -13.14
C GLY A 60 15.36 1.66 -12.53
N TYR A 61 14.47 1.53 -11.55
CA TYR A 61 13.86 2.67 -10.86
C TYR A 61 14.79 3.24 -9.79
N ARG A 62 14.69 4.55 -9.55
CA ARG A 62 15.55 5.27 -8.63
C ARG A 62 14.81 5.70 -7.37
N TRP A 63 15.48 5.60 -6.23
CA TRP A 63 15.08 6.24 -4.98
C TRP A 63 15.71 7.65 -4.89
N PRO A 64 15.03 8.65 -4.30
CA PRO A 64 13.69 8.64 -3.69
C PRO A 64 12.52 8.43 -4.69
N ILE A 65 11.37 7.96 -4.19
CA ILE A 65 10.16 7.80 -5.01
C ILE A 65 9.56 9.18 -5.32
N THR A 66 9.52 9.57 -6.59
CA THR A 66 9.05 10.89 -7.07
C THR A 66 7.84 10.81 -7.99
N VAL A 67 7.02 9.77 -7.80
CA VAL A 67 5.81 9.54 -8.61
C VAL A 67 4.71 10.52 -8.23
N ILE A 68 3.67 10.63 -9.07
CA ILE A 68 2.47 11.46 -8.79
C ILE A 68 2.75 12.92 -8.41
N GLY A 69 3.86 13.47 -8.92
CA GLY A 69 4.27 14.85 -8.67
C GLY A 69 4.77 15.11 -7.24
N ALA A 70 5.12 14.06 -6.49
CA ALA A 70 5.75 14.16 -5.19
C ALA A 70 7.16 14.76 -5.30
N THR A 71 7.50 15.64 -4.35
CA THR A 71 8.81 16.31 -4.31
C THR A 71 9.66 15.92 -3.12
N ASN A 72 9.10 15.16 -2.17
CA ASN A 72 9.81 14.74 -0.97
C ASN A 72 9.38 13.32 -0.57
N SER A 73 10.30 12.57 0.05
CA SER A 73 10.02 11.22 0.55
C SER A 73 11.14 10.72 1.46
N GLY A 74 10.81 9.85 2.41
CA GLY A 74 11.80 9.22 3.28
C GLY A 74 11.16 8.26 4.28
N LEU A 75 11.99 7.48 4.97
CA LEU A 75 11.55 6.68 6.12
C LEU A 75 11.47 7.59 7.35
N HIS A 76 10.27 7.87 7.84
CA HIS A 76 10.06 8.74 8.99
C HIS A 76 10.07 7.92 10.28
N MET A 77 11.09 8.07 11.12
CA MET A 77 11.22 7.36 12.39
C MET A 77 10.44 8.07 13.51
N ILE A 78 9.16 7.75 13.60
CA ILE A 78 8.23 8.29 14.60
C ILE A 78 8.32 7.44 15.88
N ASN A 79 8.75 8.05 16.99
CA ASN A 79 8.80 7.46 18.33
C ASN A 79 9.08 8.57 19.37
N HIS A 80 9.01 8.21 20.65
CA HIS A 80 9.22 9.13 21.77
C HIS A 80 10.57 8.97 22.50
N ASP A 81 11.48 8.15 21.97
CA ASP A 81 12.71 7.74 22.66
C ASP A 81 14.00 8.06 21.88
N ASN A 82 14.02 9.20 21.17
CA ASN A 82 15.15 9.63 20.33
C ASN A 82 15.54 8.58 19.28
N GLN A 83 14.53 7.96 18.66
CA GLN A 83 14.69 7.01 17.56
C GLN A 83 15.41 5.71 17.88
N GLN A 84 15.47 5.33 19.18
CA GLN A 84 16.10 4.09 19.61
C GLN A 84 15.18 2.87 19.53
N ALA A 85 13.85 3.08 19.63
CA ALA A 85 12.88 2.00 19.52
C ALA A 85 12.90 1.32 18.15
N LEU A 86 13.26 2.05 17.09
CA LEU A 86 13.14 1.58 15.71
C LEU A 86 14.51 1.36 15.08
N ARG A 87 14.63 0.34 14.22
CA ARG A 87 15.79 0.14 13.36
C ARG A 87 15.34 -0.25 11.97
N ASN A 88 15.97 0.36 10.96
CA ASN A 88 15.84 -0.03 9.57
C ASN A 88 17.18 -0.51 9.01
N GLU A 89 17.14 -1.46 8.08
CA GLU A 89 18.31 -1.96 7.38
C GLU A 89 17.91 -2.49 6.00
N ILE A 90 18.79 -2.40 5.00
CA ILE A 90 18.62 -3.20 3.78
C ILE A 90 19.40 -4.50 3.96
N GLN A 91 18.68 -5.62 3.97
CA GLN A 91 19.26 -6.94 4.23
C GLN A 91 19.12 -7.86 3.02
N THR A 92 20.00 -8.85 2.92
CA THR A 92 19.85 -9.96 1.98
C THR A 92 18.99 -11.03 2.63
N VAL A 93 17.88 -11.40 1.98
CA VAL A 93 16.88 -12.35 2.46
C VAL A 93 16.54 -13.36 1.37
N THR A 94 15.89 -14.47 1.74
CA THR A 94 15.24 -15.36 0.76
C THR A 94 13.93 -14.70 0.29
N GLY A 95 13.84 -14.44 -1.01
CA GLY A 95 12.69 -13.85 -1.68
C GLY A 95 11.48 -14.81 -1.75
N HIS A 96 10.35 -14.28 -2.20
CA HIS A 96 9.10 -15.05 -2.31
C HIS A 96 9.17 -16.19 -3.34
N ASP A 97 10.15 -16.17 -4.23
CA ASP A 97 10.42 -17.15 -5.27
C ASP A 97 11.49 -18.19 -4.85
N GLY A 98 12.05 -18.04 -3.64
CA GLY A 98 13.09 -18.91 -3.10
C GLY A 98 14.52 -18.47 -3.41
N HIS A 99 14.74 -17.41 -4.19
CA HIS A 99 16.08 -16.91 -4.49
C HIS A 99 16.50 -15.78 -3.55
N PRO A 100 17.81 -15.56 -3.30
CA PRO A 100 18.28 -14.41 -2.54
C PRO A 100 17.90 -13.08 -3.21
N THR A 101 17.42 -12.13 -2.42
CA THR A 101 17.11 -10.75 -2.84
C THR A 101 17.37 -9.78 -1.70
N ARG A 102 17.34 -8.48 -1.96
CA ARG A 102 17.41 -7.43 -0.96
C ARG A 102 16.00 -7.06 -0.48
N ALA A 103 15.89 -6.61 0.77
CA ALA A 103 14.63 -6.14 1.33
C ALA A 103 14.89 -5.06 2.37
N LEU A 104 13.96 -4.12 2.48
CA LEU A 104 13.88 -3.22 3.63
C LEU A 104 13.39 -4.02 4.84
N TYR A 105 14.26 -4.18 5.82
CA TYR A 105 13.96 -4.69 7.14
C TYR A 105 13.67 -3.52 8.07
N SER A 106 12.54 -3.59 8.76
CA SER A 106 12.13 -2.62 9.79
C SER A 106 11.71 -3.38 11.04
N VAL A 107 12.20 -2.94 12.20
CA VAL A 107 11.91 -3.59 13.48
C VAL A 107 11.76 -2.60 14.62
N GLU A 108 10.88 -2.95 15.55
CA GLU A 108 10.84 -2.37 16.88
C GLU A 108 11.74 -3.20 17.82
N ASN A 109 12.78 -2.59 18.38
CA ASN A 109 13.81 -3.27 19.17
C ASN A 109 13.28 -3.80 20.50
N TYR A 110 12.25 -3.16 21.06
CA TYR A 110 11.60 -3.50 22.31
C TYR A 110 10.18 -2.94 22.31
N ALA A 111 9.28 -3.54 23.09
CA ALA A 111 7.94 -3.00 23.24
C ALA A 111 8.01 -1.60 23.86
N HIS A 112 7.52 -0.59 23.13
CA HIS A 112 7.43 0.77 23.61
C HIS A 112 5.97 1.15 23.93
N HIS A 113 5.77 1.98 24.97
CA HIS A 113 4.44 2.39 25.43
C HIS A 113 3.89 3.63 24.69
N GLY A 114 4.17 3.75 23.40
CA GLY A 114 3.73 4.88 22.57
C GLY A 114 3.66 4.49 21.08
N ASP A 115 3.25 5.44 20.24
CA ASP A 115 3.13 5.20 18.81
C ASP A 115 4.52 5.13 18.16
N THR A 116 4.98 3.92 17.82
CA THR A 116 6.22 3.70 17.07
C THR A 116 5.91 3.36 15.61
N GLN A 117 6.44 4.12 14.67
CA GLN A 117 6.20 3.93 13.24
C GLN A 117 7.43 4.30 12.42
N SER A 118 7.67 3.56 11.34
CA SER A 118 8.72 3.89 10.35
C SER A 118 8.19 3.83 8.91
N PRO A 119 7.11 4.56 8.56
CA PRO A 119 6.58 4.55 7.21
C PRO A 119 7.58 5.14 6.22
N TYR A 120 7.62 4.59 5.00
CA TYR A 120 8.20 5.31 3.86
C TYR A 120 7.13 6.27 3.33
N GLU A 121 7.31 7.56 3.61
CA GLU A 121 6.36 8.59 3.23
C GLU A 121 6.68 9.11 1.83
N ILE A 122 5.65 9.28 1.00
CA ILE A 122 5.72 10.02 -0.27
C ILE A 122 4.91 11.30 -0.04
N LEU A 123 5.61 12.43 0.00
CA LEU A 123 5.11 13.71 0.48
C LEU A 123 4.92 14.70 -0.67
N ASP A 124 4.17 15.76 -0.39
CA ASP A 124 3.95 16.88 -1.33
C ASP A 124 3.37 16.44 -2.68
N ILE A 125 2.50 15.44 -2.67
CA ILE A 125 1.83 14.91 -3.86
C ILE A 125 0.96 16.00 -4.51
N THR A 126 1.19 16.25 -5.80
CA THR A 126 0.43 17.26 -6.58
C THR A 126 -0.51 16.65 -7.62
N ASP A 127 -0.27 15.42 -8.08
CA ASP A 127 -1.14 14.68 -9.00
C ASP A 127 -1.88 13.53 -8.28
N GLY A 128 -2.97 13.86 -7.59
CA GLY A 128 -3.83 12.88 -6.90
C GLY A 128 -5.10 12.49 -7.66
N ARG A 129 -5.19 12.77 -8.97
CA ARG A 129 -6.45 12.66 -9.74
C ARG A 129 -6.64 11.32 -10.45
N ARG A 130 -5.74 10.36 -10.23
CA ARG A 130 -5.73 9.08 -10.95
C ARG A 130 -5.81 7.92 -9.98
N ASP A 131 -6.38 6.82 -10.44
CA ASP A 131 -6.37 5.55 -9.73
C ASP A 131 -4.92 5.10 -9.53
N LEU A 132 -4.59 4.71 -8.30
CA LEU A 132 -3.29 4.20 -7.92
C LEU A 132 -3.43 2.74 -7.48
N TYR A 133 -2.60 1.88 -8.06
CA TYR A 133 -2.47 0.50 -7.66
C TYR A 133 -1.10 0.31 -7.02
N ILE A 134 -1.06 -0.30 -5.85
CA ILE A 134 0.18 -0.61 -5.13
C ILE A 134 0.18 -2.09 -4.79
N ARG A 135 1.35 -2.72 -4.95
CA ARG A 135 1.58 -4.12 -4.62
C ARG A 135 2.83 -4.23 -3.77
N TYR A 136 2.74 -5.01 -2.71
CA TYR A 136 3.85 -5.29 -1.80
C TYR A 136 4.07 -6.79 -1.69
N TRP A 137 5.32 -7.18 -1.45
CA TRP A 137 5.67 -8.47 -0.85
C TRP A 137 6.17 -8.18 0.56
N ILE A 138 5.42 -8.62 1.57
CA ILE A 138 5.71 -8.33 2.98
C ILE A 138 5.90 -9.64 3.72
N LYS A 139 7.01 -9.77 4.44
CA LYS A 139 7.26 -10.85 5.39
C LYS A 139 7.06 -10.31 6.80
N LEU A 140 6.15 -10.92 7.55
CA LEU A 140 5.89 -10.55 8.93
C LEU A 140 6.74 -11.38 9.90
N ASP A 141 7.01 -10.82 11.07
CA ASP A 141 7.74 -11.50 12.12
C ASP A 141 6.90 -12.61 12.78
N ARG A 142 7.57 -13.50 13.51
CA ARG A 142 6.97 -14.70 14.12
C ARG A 142 5.87 -14.38 15.13
N SER A 143 5.84 -13.19 15.74
CA SER A 143 4.76 -12.83 16.67
C SER A 143 3.39 -12.85 16.01
N SER A 144 3.32 -12.70 14.67
CA SER A 144 2.09 -12.90 13.88
C SER A 144 1.46 -14.28 14.03
N LEU A 145 2.21 -15.28 14.49
CA LEU A 145 1.72 -16.65 14.68
C LEU A 145 1.48 -16.99 16.15
N THR A 146 2.04 -16.21 17.07
CA THR A 146 2.13 -16.59 18.49
C THR A 146 1.51 -15.58 19.44
N GLN A 147 1.19 -14.37 18.97
CA GLN A 147 0.61 -13.32 19.79
C GLN A 147 -0.71 -12.86 19.16
N PRO A 148 -1.84 -12.92 19.89
CA PRO A 148 -3.11 -12.46 19.36
C PRO A 148 -3.14 -10.94 19.25
N ASN A 149 -4.03 -10.44 18.38
CA ASN A 149 -4.37 -9.03 18.25
C ASN A 149 -3.18 -8.15 17.83
N LYS A 150 -2.33 -8.63 16.92
CA LYS A 150 -1.25 -7.84 16.35
C LYS A 150 -1.71 -7.16 15.06
N TRP A 151 -1.50 -5.84 15.01
CA TRP A 151 -1.86 -4.98 13.89
C TRP A 151 -0.58 -4.45 13.27
N ARG A 152 -0.49 -4.51 11.94
CA ARG A 152 0.64 -3.95 11.20
C ARG A 152 0.11 -3.08 10.07
N THR A 153 0.37 -1.77 10.15
CA THR A 153 0.04 -0.84 9.07
C THR A 153 0.96 -1.11 7.89
N PHE A 154 0.40 -1.28 6.70
CA PHE A 154 1.19 -1.47 5.47
C PHE A 154 0.91 -0.42 4.40
N PHE A 155 -0.18 0.33 4.54
CA PHE A 155 -0.54 1.40 3.63
C PHE A 155 -1.32 2.48 4.37
N GLU A 156 -1.00 3.72 4.04
CA GLU A 156 -1.71 4.88 4.52
C GLU A 156 -1.78 5.95 3.42
N TRP A 157 -2.95 6.59 3.29
CA TRP A 157 -3.17 7.76 2.46
C TRP A 157 -3.83 8.86 3.29
N LYS A 158 -3.31 10.08 3.16
CA LYS A 158 -3.82 11.28 3.83
C LYS A 158 -4.05 12.36 2.79
N SER A 159 -5.29 12.84 2.67
CA SER A 159 -5.57 13.98 1.80
C SER A 159 -5.13 15.28 2.47
N LYS A 160 -5.01 16.35 1.68
CA LYS A 160 -4.93 17.71 2.25
C LYS A 160 -6.09 17.95 3.21
N GLY A 161 -5.82 18.57 4.36
CA GLY A 161 -6.83 18.85 5.39
C GLY A 161 -7.24 17.64 6.25
N TYR A 162 -6.58 16.48 6.13
CA TYR A 162 -6.98 15.34 6.98
C TYR A 162 -6.86 15.62 8.48
N ALA A 163 -5.90 16.48 8.88
CA ALA A 163 -5.64 16.79 10.29
C ALA A 163 -6.66 17.76 10.90
N ASP A 164 -7.28 18.63 10.09
CA ASP A 164 -8.31 19.59 10.53
C ASP A 164 -9.75 19.08 10.28
N GLY A 165 -9.88 17.88 9.71
CA GLY A 165 -11.16 17.24 9.41
C GLY A 165 -11.79 17.65 8.07
N SER A 166 -11.17 18.54 7.30
CA SER A 166 -11.63 18.88 5.94
C SER A 166 -11.21 17.88 4.86
N GLY A 167 -10.34 16.93 5.22
CA GLY A 167 -9.87 15.83 4.39
C GLY A 167 -10.23 14.46 4.93
N PHE A 168 -9.62 13.42 4.37
CA PHE A 168 -9.76 12.04 4.83
C PHE A 168 -8.42 11.35 4.99
N ARG A 169 -8.43 10.30 5.82
CA ARG A 169 -7.33 9.37 6.03
C ARG A 169 -7.85 7.96 5.72
N LEU A 170 -7.09 7.22 4.94
CA LEU A 170 -7.35 5.82 4.64
C LEU A 170 -6.14 5.02 5.10
N ILE A 171 -6.37 4.04 5.97
CA ILE A 171 -5.31 3.22 6.55
C ILE A 171 -5.68 1.75 6.43
N SER A 172 -4.70 0.94 6.03
CA SER A 172 -4.87 -0.50 5.88
C SER A 172 -3.93 -1.24 6.81
N PHE A 173 -4.49 -2.23 7.51
CA PHE A 173 -3.78 -3.06 8.47
C PHE A 173 -3.81 -4.52 8.06
N ILE A 174 -2.74 -5.24 8.36
CA ILE A 174 -2.76 -6.70 8.48
C ILE A 174 -3.01 -7.03 9.95
N TYR A 175 -4.04 -7.85 10.20
CA TYR A 175 -4.44 -8.32 11.52
C TYR A 175 -4.10 -9.79 11.67
N THR A 176 -3.42 -10.15 12.77
CA THR A 176 -2.99 -11.52 13.09
C THR A 176 -3.22 -11.84 14.55
#